data_AF-A0A3N5GBP9-F1
#
_entry.id   AF-A0A3N5GBP9-F1
#
_cell.length_a   1.000
_cell.length_b   1.000
_cell.length_c   1.000
_cell.angle_alpha   90.00
_cell.angle_beta   90.00
_cell.angle_gamma   90.00
#
_symmetry.space_group_name_H-M   'P 1'
#
loop_
_entity.id
_entity.type
_entity.pdbx_description
1 polymer ?
#
loop_
_entity_poly.entity_id
_entity_poly.type
_entity_poly.pdbx_seq_one_letter_code
_entity_poly.pdbx_strand_id
1 'polypeptide(L)' 'MIRVLLPQHLRTLAQVSKEVELSIEGRATIALVLATLEARYPMLRGTIRDQVTLQRRPYIR' A
#
# COMPACT_ATOMS: atom_id res chain seq x y z
N MET A 1 -9.87 -11.22 -4.31
CA MET A 1 -9.46 -9.96 -4.98
C MET A 1 -9.84 -8.80 -4.08
N ILE A 2 -8.91 -7.88 -3.82
CA ILE A 2 -9.12 -6.72 -2.94
C ILE A 2 -8.79 -5.46 -3.72
N ARG A 3 -9.68 -4.47 -3.66
CA ARG A 3 -9.44 -3.15 -4.25
C ARG A 3 -8.97 -2.19 -3.16
N VAL A 4 -7.79 -1.63 -3.34
CA VAL A 4 -7.21 -0.63 -2.44
C VAL A 4 -7.32 0.72 -3.10
N LEU A 5 -8.04 1.63 -2.45
CA LEU A 5 -8.23 3.00 -2.92
C LEU A 5 -7.09 3.85 -2.36
N LEU A 6 -6.29 4.44 -3.26
CA LEU A 6 -5.12 5.22 -2.86
C LEU A 6 -5.44 6.71 -2.86
N PRO A 7 -4.99 7.46 -1.83
CA PRO A 7 -5.00 8.91 -1.84
C PRO A 7 -4.25 9.51 -3.03
N GLN A 8 -4.63 10.72 -3.45
CA GLN A 8 -4.04 11.44 -4.60
C GLN A 8 -2.50 11.42 -4.62
N HIS A 9 -1.85 11.73 -3.49
CA HIS A 9 -0.39 11.80 -3.40
C HIS A 9 0.28 10.44 -3.64
N LEU A 10 -0.31 9.34 -3.15
CA LEU A 10 0.21 7.99 -3.40
C LEU A 10 -0.04 7.54 -4.85
N ARG A 11 -1.14 7.97 -5.46
CA ARG A 11 -1.44 7.68 -6.87
C ARG A 11 -0.41 8.28 -7.81
N THR A 12 -0.05 9.54 -7.57
CA THR A 12 1.00 10.23 -8.35
C THR A 12 2.34 9.53 -8.20
N LEU A 13 2.69 9.09 -6.99
CA LEU A 13 3.95 8.39 -6.71
C LEU A 13 4.02 7.00 -7.35
N ALA A 14 2.94 6.22 -7.27
CA ALA A 14 2.89 4.87 -7.84
C ALA A 14 2.51 4.85 -9.34
N GLN A 15 2.22 6.01 -9.93
CA GLN A 15 1.70 6.15 -11.30
C GLN A 15 0.49 5.23 -11.57
N VAL A 16 -0.39 5.11 -10.58
CA VAL A 16 -1.59 4.28 -10.65
C VAL A 16 -2.85 5.13 -10.72
N SER A 17 -3.91 4.52 -11.26
CA SER A 17 -5.26 5.08 -11.25
C SER A 17 -5.83 5.16 -9.83
N LYS A 18 -7.11 5.50 -9.69
CA LYS A 18 -7.78 5.67 -8.38
C LYS A 18 -7.64 4.47 -7.44
N GLU A 19 -7.58 3.27 -8.02
CA GLU A 19 -7.66 2.02 -7.29
C GLU A 19 -6.65 1.03 -7.83
N VAL A 20 -6.13 0.19 -6.92
CA VAL A 20 -5.21 -0.89 -7.22
C VAL A 20 -5.87 -2.20 -6.84
N GLU A 21 -5.91 -3.14 -7.78
CA GLU A 21 -6.40 -4.47 -7.53
C GLU A 21 -5.25 -5.38 -7.06
N LEU A 22 -5.40 -5.91 -5.84
CA LEU A 22 -4.44 -6.83 -5.25
C LEU A 22 -5.06 -8.22 -5.16
N SER A 23 -4.36 -9.19 -5.74
CA SER A 23 -4.60 -10.60 -5.47
C SER A 23 -3.80 -10.98 -4.23
N ILE A 24 -4.50 -11.43 -3.19
CA ILE A 24 -3.90 -11.91 -1.95
C ILE A 24 -4.33 -13.36 -1.79
N GLU A 25 -3.36 -14.26 -1.72
CA GLU A 25 -3.59 -15.67 -1.45
C GLU A 25 -3.74 -15.87 0.06
N GLY A 26 -4.90 -16.35 0.49
CA GLY A 26 -5.21 -16.59 1.91
C GLY A 26 -5.92 -15.42 2.60
N ARG A 27 -5.62 -15.22 3.89
CA ARG A 27 -6.36 -14.28 4.75
C ARG A 27 -5.96 -12.83 4.45
N ALA A 28 -6.92 -12.06 3.94
CA ALA A 28 -6.83 -10.63 3.65
C ALA A 28 -6.61 -9.77 4.92
N THR A 29 -5.43 -9.85 5.52
CA THR A 29 -5.06 -8.98 6.65
C THR A 29 -4.52 -7.66 6.15
N ILE A 30 -4.72 -6.58 6.90
CA ILE A 30 -4.17 -5.25 6.59
C ILE A 30 -2.65 -5.33 6.39
N ALA A 31 -1.96 -6.15 7.20
CA ALA A 31 -0.52 -6.31 7.10
C ALA A 31 -0.09 -6.89 5.75
N LEU A 32 -0.80 -7.93 5.30
CA LEU A 32 -0.55 -8.60 4.02
C LEU A 32 -0.92 -7.71 2.84
N VAL A 33 -2.05 -7.00 2.90
CA VAL A 33 -2.46 -6.00 1.88
C VAL A 33 -1.35 -4.98 1.66
N LEU A 34 -0.86 -4.39 2.75
CA LEU A 34 0.21 -3.40 2.67
C LEU A 34 1.53 -4.00 2.18
N ALA A 35 1.88 -5.21 2.62
CA ALA A 35 3.09 -5.89 2.14
C ALA A 35 3.03 -6.18 0.63
N THR A 36 1.89 -6.67 0.13
CA THR A 36 1.68 -6.93 -1.30
C THR A 36 1.67 -5.63 -2.11
N LEU A 37 1.07 -4.56 -1.58
CA LEU A 37 1.09 -3.24 -2.20
C LEU A 37 2.52 -2.69 -2.30
N GLU A 38 3.29 -2.75 -1.21
CA GLU A 38 4.68 -2.30 -1.16
C GLU A 38 5.61 -3.16 -2.05
N ALA A 39 5.34 -4.46 -2.17
CA ALA A 39 6.07 -5.34 -3.08
C ALA A 39 5.80 -5.01 -4.55
N ARG A 40 4.56 -4.64 -4.88
CA ARG A 40 4.17 -4.27 -6.25
C ARG A 40 4.56 -2.85 -6.62
N TYR A 41 4.58 -1.94 -5.65
CA TYR A 41 4.96 -0.55 -5.80
C TYR A 41 6.06 -0.19 -4.79
N PRO A 42 7.33 -0.51 -5.08
CA PRO A 42 8.45 -0.24 -4.19
C PRO A 42 8.59 1.24 -3.82
N MET A 43 8.14 2.14 -4.71
CA MET A 43 8.08 3.58 -4.50
C MET A 43 7.11 4.04 -3.39
N LEU A 44 6.19 3.18 -2.94
CA LEU A 44 5.32 3.44 -1.78
C LEU A 44 5.94 2.98 -0.45
N ARG A 45 7.10 2.29 -0.48
CA ARG A 45 7.82 1.93 0.73
C ARG A 45 8.41 3.18 1.38
N GLY A 46 8.19 3.39 2.66
CA GLY A 46 8.62 4.60 3.37
C GLY A 46 7.53 5.69 3.45
N THR A 47 6.56 5.68 2.54
CA THR A 47 5.44 6.64 2.58
C THR A 47 4.28 6.13 3.42
N ILE A 48 3.99 4.82 3.35
CA ILE A 48 2.92 4.18 4.12
C ILE A 48 3.44 3.63 5.47
N ARG A 49 4.56 2.92 5.41
CA ARG A 49 5.28 2.43 6.58
C ARG A 49 6.69 2.97 6.58
N ASP A 50 7.19 3.26 7.76
CA ASP A 50 8.60 3.56 7.92
C ASP A 50 9.45 2.32 7.57
N GLN A 51 10.47 2.49 6.73
CA GLN A 51 11.27 1.34 6.25
C GLN A 51 12.13 0.72 7.36
N VAL A 52 12.42 1.48 8.43
CA VAL A 52 13.29 1.04 9.51
C VAL A 52 12.46 0.48 10.67
N THR A 53 11.40 1.17 11.06
CA THR A 53 10.58 0.79 12.22
C THR A 53 9.37 -0.06 11.85
N LEU A 54 9.03 -0.18 10.55
CA LEU A 54 7.81 -0.82 10.02
C LEU A 54 6.49 -0.29 10.61
N GLN A 55 6.58 0.80 11.38
CA GLN A 55 5.43 1.45 11.99
C GLN A 55 4.64 2.20 10.92
N ARG A 56 3.32 2.14 11.04
CA ARG A 56 2.39 2.84 10.15
C ARG A 56 2.50 4.34 10.43
N ARG A 57 2.83 5.13 9.43
CA ARG A 57 2.96 6.58 9.63
C ARG A 57 1.58 7.19 9.93
N PRO A 58 1.47 8.13 10.89
CA PRO A 58 0.19 8.66 11.37
C PRO A 58 -0.62 9.44 10.32
N TYR A 59 -0.03 9.72 9.15
CA TYR A 59 -0.70 10.40 8.04
C TYR A 59 -1.61 9.49 7.20
N ILE A 60 -1.62 8.17 7.43
CA ILE A 60 -2.57 7.24 6.80
C ILE A 60 -3.55 6.76 7.87
N ARG A 61 -4.69 7.46 7.96
CA ARG A 61 -5.84 7.05 8.78
C ARG A 61 -6.83 6.26 7.94
#